data_AF-A0A7W3T941-F1
#
_entry.id   AF-A0A7W3T941-F1
#
_cell.length_a   1.000
_cell.length_b   1.000
_cell.length_c   1.000
_cell.angle_alpha   90.00
_cell.angle_beta   90.00
_cell.angle_gamma   90.00
#
_symmetry.space_group_name_H-M   'P 1'
#
loop_
_entity.id
_entity.type
_entity.pdbx_description
1 polymer ?
#
loop_
_entity_poly.entity_id
_entity_poly.type
_entity_poly.pdbx_seq_one_letter_code
_entity_poly.pdbx_strand_id
1 'polypeptide(L)'
;MGDPRDPRPRLRHRGLLRTYAGHIEDTLLRLKDDGLVPDVRVEVRGMPHPPTEAHYLLNDTTALTAHLHPRQTVVTDRSDGTLMRVRELYGEDRFFVTVRDRRAGPAEEELYGRMLHSFEAYWQEGRD
;
A
#
# COMPACT_ATOMS: atom_id res chain seq x y z
N MET A 1 -7.37 27.48 12.16
CA MET A 1 -6.42 26.36 12.01
C MET A 1 -5.89 26.05 13.41
N GLY A 2 -5.90 24.77 13.81
CA GLY A 2 -5.84 24.34 15.22
C GLY A 2 -4.46 24.41 15.88
N ASP A 3 -4.45 24.24 17.20
CA ASP A 3 -3.24 24.15 18.04
C ASP A 3 -2.33 23.03 17.51
N PRO A 4 -1.09 23.32 17.08
CA PRO A 4 -0.15 22.30 16.60
C PRO A 4 0.27 21.29 17.67
N ARG A 5 -0.03 21.56 18.95
CA ARG A 5 0.18 20.63 20.07
C ARG A 5 -1.02 19.75 20.35
N ASP A 6 -2.15 19.94 19.67
CA ASP A 6 -3.31 19.08 19.80
C ASP A 6 -2.98 17.66 19.31
N PRO A 7 -2.98 16.63 20.19
CA PRO A 7 -2.63 15.28 19.79
C PRO A 7 -3.75 14.58 19.01
N ARG A 8 -4.99 15.10 19.05
CA ARG A 8 -6.18 14.42 18.51
C ARG A 8 -6.06 14.10 17.01
N PRO A 9 -5.59 14.99 16.11
CA PRO A 9 -5.42 14.66 14.70
C PRO A 9 -4.46 13.49 14.46
N ARG A 10 -3.35 13.43 15.21
CA ARG A 10 -2.36 12.35 15.11
C ARG A 10 -2.92 11.02 15.62
N LEU A 11 -3.65 11.05 16.73
CA LEU A 11 -4.30 9.86 17.29
C LEU A 11 -5.37 9.32 16.33
N ARG A 12 -6.18 10.20 15.75
CA ARG A 12 -7.18 9.84 14.73
C ARG A 12 -6.54 9.24 13.49
N HIS A 13 -5.47 9.84 12.98
CA HIS A 13 -4.71 9.29 11.85
C HIS A 13 -4.18 7.88 12.15
N ARG A 14 -3.60 7.66 13.33
CA ARG A 14 -3.14 6.32 13.76
C ARG A 14 -4.28 5.32 13.85
N GLY A 15 -5.45 5.73 14.36
CA GLY A 15 -6.65 4.90 14.41
C GLY A 15 -7.14 4.49 13.02
N LEU A 16 -7.17 5.44 12.08
CA LEU A 16 -7.51 5.17 10.68
C LEU A 16 -6.55 4.16 10.06
N LEU A 17 -5.24 4.38 10.16
CA LEU A 17 -4.23 3.47 9.60
C LEU A 17 -4.37 2.03 10.14
N ARG A 18 -4.57 1.86 11.46
CA ARG A 18 -4.78 0.53 12.06
C ARG A 18 -6.05 -0.14 11.54
N THR A 19 -7.12 0.64 11.37
CA THR A 19 -8.40 0.11 10.85
C THR A 19 -8.24 -0.37 9.41
N TYR A 20 -7.59 0.41 8.55
CA TYR A 20 -7.35 0.00 7.16
C TYR A 20 -6.40 -1.20 7.06
N ALA A 21 -5.34 -1.23 7.87
CA ALA A 21 -4.42 -2.36 7.93
C ALA A 21 -5.13 -3.67 8.31
N GLY A 22 -5.95 -3.64 9.38
CA GLY A 22 -6.73 -4.81 9.78
C GLY A 22 -7.74 -5.24 8.71
N HIS A 23 -8.37 -4.29 8.01
CA HIS A 23 -9.31 -4.63 6.94
C HIS A 23 -8.61 -5.30 5.74
N ILE A 24 -7.40 -4.86 5.39
CA ILE A 24 -6.59 -5.48 4.34
C ILE A 24 -6.20 -6.90 4.75
N GLU A 25 -5.74 -7.07 5.99
CA GLU A 25 -5.39 -8.38 6.54
C GLU A 25 -6.58 -9.35 6.49
N ASP A 26 -7.74 -8.95 7.01
CA ASP A 26 -8.97 -9.74 6.96
C ASP A 26 -9.35 -10.11 5.51
N THR A 27 -9.29 -9.14 4.59
CA THR A 27 -9.67 -9.36 3.19
C THR A 27 -8.75 -10.38 2.51
N LEU A 28 -7.45 -10.33 2.78
CA LEU A 28 -6.48 -11.27 2.22
C LEU A 28 -6.60 -12.65 2.87
N LEU A 29 -6.81 -12.73 4.18
CA LEU A 29 -6.98 -14.01 4.88
C LEU A 29 -8.19 -14.78 4.35
N ARG A 30 -9.25 -14.10 3.91
CA ARG A 30 -10.41 -14.75 3.27
C ARG A 30 -10.05 -15.54 2.02
N LEU A 31 -8.99 -15.20 1.30
CA LEU A 31 -8.54 -15.99 0.14
C LEU A 31 -8.17 -17.43 0.56
N LYS A 32 -7.62 -17.60 1.76
CA LYS A 32 -7.33 -18.91 2.33
C LYS A 32 -8.61 -19.59 2.81
N ASP A 33 -9.48 -18.87 3.53
CA ASP A 33 -10.73 -19.42 4.07
C ASP A 33 -11.67 -19.91 2.96
N ASP A 34 -11.67 -19.20 1.82
CA ASP A 34 -12.42 -19.56 0.61
C ASP A 34 -11.72 -20.65 -0.22
N GLY A 35 -10.54 -21.13 0.21
CA GLY A 35 -9.79 -22.19 -0.46
C GLY A 35 -9.13 -21.81 -1.78
N LEU A 36 -8.97 -20.51 -2.07
CA LEU A 36 -8.37 -20.00 -3.31
C LEU A 36 -6.84 -20.08 -3.30
N VAL A 37 -6.22 -20.02 -2.12
CA VAL A 37 -4.77 -20.15 -1.93
C VAL A 37 -4.46 -21.02 -0.71
N PRO A 38 -3.34 -21.77 -0.71
CA PRO A 38 -3.00 -22.67 0.39
C PRO A 38 -2.53 -21.95 1.67
N ASP A 39 -1.94 -20.77 1.54
CA ASP A 39 -1.44 -19.97 2.66
C ASP A 39 -1.52 -18.46 2.34
N VAL A 40 -1.72 -17.65 3.38
CA VAL A 40 -1.71 -16.19 3.29
C VAL A 40 -0.89 -15.67 4.46
N ARG A 41 0.07 -14.78 4.17
CA ARG A 41 0.85 -14.07 5.18
C ARG A 41 0.75 -12.58 4.89
N VAL A 42 0.35 -11.82 5.89
CA VAL A 42 0.21 -10.37 5.78
C VAL A 42 1.12 -9.73 6.80
N GLU A 43 1.90 -8.75 6.35
CA GLU A 43 2.66 -7.89 7.24
C GLU A 43 2.51 -6.46 6.74
N VAL A 44 2.18 -5.54 7.66
CA VAL A 44 1.94 -4.13 7.36
C VAL A 44 2.96 -3.29 8.11
N ARG A 45 3.75 -2.51 7.37
CA ARG A 45 4.75 -1.60 7.91
C ARG A 45 4.46 -0.15 7.57
N GLY A 46 4.85 0.76 8.46
CA GLY A 46 4.82 2.18 8.18
C GLY A 46 5.99 2.58 7.27
N MET A 47 5.78 3.56 6.40
CA MET A 47 6.84 4.18 5.61
C MET A 47 7.10 5.61 6.10
N PRO A 48 8.36 6.08 6.10
CA PRO A 48 8.72 7.42 6.55
C PRO A 48 8.21 8.52 5.62
N HIS A 49 8.01 8.21 4.34
CA HIS A 49 7.49 9.13 3.34
C HIS A 49 6.33 8.50 2.55
N PRO A 50 5.40 9.33 2.02
CA PRO A 50 4.36 8.84 1.13
C PRO A 50 4.99 8.24 -0.14
N PRO A 51 4.60 7.03 -0.56
CA PRO A 51 5.10 6.46 -1.81
C PRO A 51 4.52 7.21 -3.03
N THR A 52 5.30 7.29 -4.10
CA THR A 52 4.84 7.79 -5.42
C THR A 52 4.31 6.67 -6.31
N GLU A 53 4.57 5.42 -5.94
CA GLU A 53 4.21 4.23 -6.71
C GLU A 53 3.73 3.12 -5.78
N ALA A 54 2.75 2.34 -6.23
CA ALA A 54 2.37 1.08 -5.61
C ALA A 54 2.88 -0.06 -6.49
N HIS A 55 3.65 -0.97 -5.89
CA HIS A 55 4.20 -2.14 -6.57
C HIS A 55 3.51 -3.41 -6.07
N TYR A 56 3.09 -4.27 -6.98
CA TYR A 56 2.53 -5.59 -6.69
C TYR A 56 3.39 -6.64 -7.39
N LEU A 57 3.99 -7.54 -6.62
CA LEU A 57 4.75 -8.68 -7.14
C LEU A 57 3.87 -9.93 -7.06
N LEU A 58 3.65 -10.57 -8.20
CA LEU A 58 2.73 -11.70 -8.35
C LEU A 58 3.51 -12.91 -8.86
N ASN A 59 3.44 -14.01 -8.10
CA ASN A 59 3.97 -15.33 -8.45
C ASN A 59 5.44 -15.34 -8.92
N ASP A 60 6.26 -14.38 -8.47
CA ASP A 60 7.66 -14.17 -8.90
C ASP A 60 7.87 -14.00 -10.42
N THR A 61 6.79 -13.79 -11.18
CA THR A 61 6.79 -13.71 -12.64
C THR A 61 6.16 -12.43 -13.17
N THR A 62 5.39 -11.71 -12.36
CA THR A 62 4.70 -10.51 -12.82
C THR A 62 4.82 -9.42 -11.78
N ALA A 63 5.07 -8.21 -12.25
CA ALA A 63 5.07 -7.03 -11.43
C ALA A 63 4.07 -6.02 -12.02
N LEU A 64 3.26 -5.42 -11.15
CA LEU A 64 2.34 -4.34 -11.50
C LEU A 64 2.80 -3.08 -10.79
N THR A 65 2.90 -1.99 -11.53
CA THR A 65 3.18 -0.66 -10.96
C THR A 65 2.01 0.26 -11.23
N ALA A 66 1.50 0.91 -10.19
CA ALA A 66 0.56 2.01 -10.29
C ALA A 66 1.23 3.30 -9.77
N HIS A 67 1.11 4.40 -10.50
CA HIS A 67 1.55 5.70 -10.00
C HIS A 67 0.47 6.29 -9.09
N LEU A 68 0.92 6.83 -7.96
CA LEU A 68 0.07 7.39 -6.93
C LEU A 68 0.13 8.92 -6.99
N HIS A 69 -1.05 9.55 -6.96
CA HIS A 69 -1.19 11.00 -6.97
C HIS A 69 -1.94 11.49 -5.74
N PRO A 70 -1.51 12.62 -5.14
CA PRO A 70 -2.20 13.18 -4.01
C PRO A 70 -3.56 13.75 -4.44
N ARG A 71 -4.62 13.31 -3.77
CA ARG A 71 -5.99 13.79 -3.94
C ARG A 71 -6.52 14.31 -2.61
N GLN A 72 -7.41 15.31 -2.67
CA GLN A 72 -8.15 15.77 -1.49
C GLN A 72 -9.55 15.14 -1.48
N THR A 73 -9.93 14.55 -0.35
CA THR A 73 -11.26 13.99 -0.13
C THR A 73 -11.82 14.42 1.23
N VAL A 74 -13.10 14.13 1.46
CA VAL A 74 -13.79 14.38 2.73
C VAL A 74 -14.20 13.03 3.32
N VAL A 75 -13.73 12.73 4.52
CA VAL A 75 -14.08 11.51 5.27
C VAL A 75 -14.84 11.87 6.54
N THR A 76 -15.68 10.95 7.01
CA THR A 76 -16.36 11.09 8.31
C THR A 76 -15.54 10.38 9.37
N ASP A 77 -15.21 11.08 10.45
CA ASP A 77 -14.58 10.49 11.61
C ASP A 77 -15.56 9.54 12.30
N ARG A 78 -15.18 8.27 12.47
CA ARG A 78 -16.04 7.27 13.10
C ARG A 78 -16.26 7.49 14.60
N SER A 79 -15.38 8.25 15.26
CA SER A 79 -15.45 8.45 16.72
C SER A 79 -16.46 9.51 17.14
N ASP A 80 -16.63 10.56 16.34
CA ASP A 80 -17.49 11.71 16.68
C ASP A 80 -18.38 12.21 15.52
N GLY A 81 -18.30 11.58 14.34
CA GLY A 81 -19.10 11.95 13.17
C GLY A 81 -18.60 13.21 12.43
N THR A 82 -17.47 13.79 12.82
CA THR A 82 -16.97 15.03 12.22
C THR A 82 -16.49 14.81 10.78
N LEU A 83 -16.84 15.72 9.88
CA LEU A 83 -16.31 15.74 8.52
C LEU A 83 -14.89 16.30 8.50
N MET A 84 -13.96 15.55 7.90
CA MET A 84 -12.55 15.90 7.81
C MET A 84 -12.10 15.94 6.35
N ARG A 85 -11.42 17.03 5.96
CA ARG A 85 -10.65 17.04 4.71
C ARG A 85 -9.36 16.28 4.94
N VAL A 86 -9.13 15.26 4.13
CA VAL A 86 -7.90 14.46 4.15
C VAL A 86 -7.23 14.49 2.79
N ARG A 87 -5.91 14.42 2.81
CA ARG A 87 -5.09 14.25 1.60
C ARG A 87 -4.70 12.78 1.53
N GLU A 88 -5.19 12.10 0.51
CA GLU A 88 -4.93 10.68 0.27
C GLU A 88 -4.08 10.50 -0.98
N LEU A 89 -3.42 9.35 -1.08
CA LEU A 89 -2.76 8.91 -2.30
C LEU A 89 -3.74 8.05 -3.10
N TYR A 90 -3.97 8.42 -4.35
CA TYR A 90 -4.88 7.75 -5.26
C TYR A 90 -4.10 7.17 -6.43
N GLY A 91 -4.26 5.88 -6.71
CA GLY A 91 -3.71 5.24 -7.91
C GLY A 91 -4.69 5.34 -9.07
N GLU A 92 -4.18 5.55 -10.29
CA GLU A 92 -5.00 5.43 -11.49
C GLU A 92 -5.46 3.98 -11.71
N ASP A 93 -6.57 3.77 -12.41
CA ASP A 93 -7.11 2.43 -12.75
C ASP A 93 -6.23 1.66 -13.78
N ARG A 94 -5.00 2.12 -14.01
CA ARG A 94 -4.06 1.56 -14.98
C ARG A 94 -2.80 1.10 -14.26
N PHE A 95 -2.45 -0.15 -14.52
CA PHE A 95 -1.19 -0.74 -14.07
C PHE A 95 -0.23 -0.86 -15.25
N PHE A 96 1.02 -0.49 -15.02
CA PHE A 96 2.13 -0.88 -15.88
C PHE A 96 2.51 -2.31 -15.53
N VAL A 97 2.44 -3.20 -16.52
CA VAL A 97 2.69 -4.63 -16.33
C VAL A 97 4.10 -4.97 -16.80
N THR A 98 4.86 -5.64 -15.95
CA THR A 98 6.16 -6.23 -16.28
C THR A 98 6.07 -7.73 -16.08
N VAL A 99 6.43 -8.50 -17.10
CA VAL A 99 6.37 -9.96 -17.05
C VAL A 99 7.79 -10.51 -17.16
N ARG A 100 8.18 -11.29 -16.15
CA ARG A 100 9.37 -12.14 -16.13
C ARG A 100 8.95 -13.57 -16.44
N ASP A 101 8.83 -13.90 -17.72
CA ASP A 101 8.62 -15.27 -18.18
C ASP A 101 9.81 -15.76 -19.04
N ARG A 102 9.70 -16.95 -19.63
CA ARG A 102 10.75 -17.51 -20.50
C ARG A 102 11.02 -16.70 -21.78
N ARG A 103 10.20 -15.69 -22.08
CA ARG A 103 10.31 -14.80 -23.24
C ARG A 103 10.71 -13.38 -22.85
N ALA A 104 10.88 -13.09 -21.56
CA ALA A 104 11.34 -11.80 -21.09
C ALA A 104 12.72 -11.48 -21.69
N GLY A 105 12.85 -10.28 -22.26
CA GLY A 105 14.12 -9.77 -22.69
C GLY A 105 14.96 -9.28 -21.50
N PRO A 106 16.25 -8.95 -21.75
CA PRO A 106 17.13 -8.43 -20.70
C PRO A 106 16.59 -7.16 -20.02
N ALA A 107 15.82 -6.33 -20.73
CA ALA A 107 15.26 -5.09 -20.20
C ALA A 107 14.11 -5.36 -19.20
N GLU A 108 13.25 -6.34 -19.48
CA GLU A 108 12.18 -6.75 -18.57
C GLU A 108 12.74 -7.39 -17.29
N GLU A 109 13.79 -8.20 -17.41
CA GLU A 109 14.48 -8.76 -16.23
C GLU A 109 15.11 -7.67 -15.37
N GLU A 110 15.79 -6.70 -15.98
CA GLU A 110 16.39 -5.58 -15.25
C GLU A 110 15.32 -4.74 -14.54
N LEU A 111 14.19 -4.47 -15.20
CA LEU A 111 13.11 -3.69 -14.61
C LEU A 111 12.46 -4.42 -13.44
N TYR A 112 12.21 -5.73 -13.56
CA TYR A 112 11.73 -6.56 -12.46
C TYR A 112 12.74 -6.56 -11.29
N GLY A 113 14.04 -6.72 -11.58
CA GLY A 113 15.11 -6.68 -10.58
C GLY A 113 15.15 -5.35 -9.81
N ARG A 114 15.01 -4.22 -10.52
CA ARG A 114 14.92 -2.89 -9.88
C ARG A 114 13.70 -2.77 -8.97
N MET A 115 12.53 -3.28 -9.41
CA MET A 115 11.32 -3.24 -8.59
C MET A 115 11.46 -4.08 -7.31
N LEU A 116 11.99 -5.30 -7.42
CA LEU A 116 12.25 -6.15 -6.25
C LEU A 116 13.23 -5.47 -5.30
N HIS A 117 14.29 -4.85 -5.83
CA HIS A 117 15.26 -4.12 -5.01
C HIS A 117 14.61 -2.94 -4.27
N SER A 118 13.80 -2.13 -4.94
CA SER A 118 13.07 -1.03 -4.32
C SER A 118 12.10 -1.51 -3.23
N PHE A 119 11.38 -2.61 -3.49
CA PHE A 119 10.50 -3.22 -2.49
C PHE A 119 11.28 -3.62 -1.23
N GLU A 120 12.39 -4.36 -1.38
CA GLU A 120 13.22 -4.79 -0.26
C GLU A 120 13.83 -3.60 0.49
N ALA A 121 14.28 -2.56 -0.22
CA ALA A 121 14.81 -1.35 0.40
C ALA A 121 13.76 -0.68 1.31
N TYR A 122 12.56 -0.41 0.79
CA TYR A 122 11.48 0.16 1.60
C TYR A 122 11.05 -0.76 2.74
N TRP A 123 11.09 -2.08 2.51
CA TRP A 123 10.75 -3.05 3.54
C TRP A 123 11.72 -2.98 4.73
N GLN A 124 13.03 -2.85 4.47
CA GLN A 124 14.03 -2.72 5.54
C GLN A 124 13.93 -1.39 6.27
N GLU A 125 13.61 -0.29 5.58
CA GLU A 125 13.43 1.03 6.21
C GLU A 125 12.26 1.09 7.19
N GLY A 126 11.20 0.30 6.96
CA GLY A 126 10.02 0.25 7.83
C GLY A 126 10.21 -0.54 9.14
N ARG A 127 11.44 -0.87 9.55
CA ARG A 127 11.74 -1.68 10.76
C ARG A 127 11.90 -0.88 12.06
N ASP A 128 11.94 0.46 12.00
CA ASP A 128 12.16 1.35 13.16
C ASP A 128 10.87 1.88 13.81
#